data_AF-A0A3N5IAD1-F1
#
_entry.id   AF-A0A3N5IAD1-F1
#
_cell.length_a   1.000
_cell.length_b   1.000
_cell.length_c   1.000
_cell.angle_alpha   90.00
_cell.angle_beta   90.00
_cell.angle_gamma   90.00
#
_symmetry.space_group_name_H-M   'P 1'
#
loop_
_entity.id
_entity.type
_entity.pdbx_description
1 polymer ?
#
loop_
_entity_poly.entity_id
_entity_poly.type
_entity_poly.pdbx_seq_one_letter_code
_entity_poly.pdbx_strand_id
1 'polypeptide(L)'
;MCDASWGYGASWGDDGNIIAALRDTLSRVPSAGGTPVPVTKLNAGEATHRWPQVLPGSRAVLFTAAAQAGSGYDDANIEVLSLQTGERKTLQRGGFSPRYL
;
A
#
# COMPACT_ATOMS: atom_id res chain seq x y z
N MET A 1 -7.99 19.93 -2.39
CA MET A 1 -6.65 19.49 -1.98
C MET A 1 -6.76 18.98 -0.56
N CYS A 2 -6.56 17.69 -0.32
CA CYS A 2 -6.46 17.18 1.05
C CYS A 2 -5.01 17.28 1.50
N ASP A 3 -4.81 18.01 2.60
CA ASP A 3 -3.53 18.17 3.28
C ASP A 3 -3.19 16.84 3.97
N ALA A 4 -2.08 16.21 3.59
CA ALA A 4 -1.59 14.98 4.18
C ALA A 4 -0.18 15.23 4.69
N SER A 5 -0.09 15.53 5.98
CA SER A 5 1.12 15.95 6.70
C SER A 5 2.26 14.90 6.69
N TRP A 6 1.99 13.69 6.20
CA TRP A 6 2.99 12.76 5.70
C TRP A 6 2.43 12.03 4.48
N GLY A 7 3.00 12.27 3.29
CA GLY A 7 2.60 11.61 2.06
C GLY A 7 3.03 10.14 2.02
N TYR A 8 2.34 9.29 2.79
CA TYR A 8 2.55 7.84 2.84
C TYR A 8 2.17 7.09 1.54
N GLY A 9 1.75 7.85 0.53
CA GLY A 9 1.50 7.41 -0.83
C GLY A 9 0.03 7.06 -1.09
N ALA A 10 -0.38 7.32 -2.32
CA ALA A 10 -1.63 6.85 -2.89
C ALA A 10 -1.38 6.54 -4.37
N SER A 11 -2.09 5.56 -4.92
CA SER A 11 -1.95 5.16 -6.32
C SER A 11 -3.32 4.86 -6.92
N TRP A 12 -3.51 5.35 -8.14
CA TRP A 12 -4.72 5.17 -8.92
C TRP A 12 -4.74 3.80 -9.58
N GLY A 13 -5.88 3.11 -9.46
CA GLY A 13 -6.24 2.01 -10.34
C GLY A 13 -6.99 2.51 -11.58
N ASP A 14 -7.02 1.66 -12.61
CA ASP A 14 -7.85 1.81 -13.81
C ASP A 14 -9.33 1.37 -13.57
N ASP A 15 -9.65 0.92 -12.36
CA ASP A 15 -10.98 0.43 -11.94
C ASP A 15 -11.83 1.53 -11.25
N GLY A 16 -11.41 2.78 -11.33
CA GLY A 16 -12.09 3.90 -10.67
C GLY A 16 -11.87 3.93 -9.16
N ASN A 17 -10.85 3.25 -8.63
CA ASN A 17 -10.47 3.32 -7.22
C ASN A 17 -9.05 3.87 -7.04
N ILE A 18 -8.80 4.40 -5.85
CA ILE A 18 -7.48 4.77 -5.35
C ILE A 18 -7.11 3.78 -4.24
N ILE A 19 -5.88 3.27 -4.26
CA ILE A 19 -5.31 2.63 -3.07
C ILE A 19 -4.46 3.65 -2.34
N ALA A 20 -4.86 4.01 -1.12
CA ALA A 20 -4.21 5.02 -0.30
C ALA A 20 -3.71 4.42 1.01
N ALA A 21 -2.54 4.85 1.46
CA ALA A 21 -2.07 4.56 2.81
C ALA A 21 -2.85 5.43 3.80
N LEU A 22 -3.79 4.82 4.53
CA LEU A 22 -4.60 5.48 5.55
C LEU A 22 -4.29 4.84 6.90
N ARG A 23 -3.94 5.67 7.90
CA ARG A 23 -3.45 5.21 9.20
C ARG A 23 -2.20 4.35 9.04
N ASP A 24 -2.24 3.07 9.40
CA ASP A 24 -1.16 2.08 9.38
C ASP A 24 -1.25 1.10 8.19
N THR A 25 -2.37 1.08 7.46
CA THR A 25 -2.63 0.11 6.39
C THR A 25 -2.98 0.78 5.07
N LEU A 26 -3.12 -0.01 4.00
CA LEU A 26 -3.67 0.42 2.74
C LEU A 26 -5.18 0.22 2.70
N SER A 27 -5.88 1.23 2.18
CA SER A 27 -7.32 1.22 1.96
C SER A 27 -7.67 1.55 0.52
N ARG A 28 -8.69 0.88 0.00
CA ARG A 28 -9.35 1.22 -1.26
C ARG A 28 -10.34 2.35 -1.03
N VAL A 29 -10.25 3.39 -1.84
CA VAL A 29 -11.13 4.56 -1.81
C VAL A 29 -11.77 4.71 -3.20
N PRO A 30 -13.11 4.71 -3.30
CA PRO A 30 -13.78 4.99 -4.57
C PRO A 30 -13.48 6.41 -5.04
N SER A 31 -13.18 6.57 -6.34
CA SER A 31 -12.90 7.87 -6.94
C SER A 31 -14.07 8.85 -6.88
N ALA A 32 -15.29 8.32 -6.92
CA ALA A 32 -16.53 9.07 -6.74
C ALA A 32 -16.75 9.57 -5.30
N GLY A 33 -15.85 9.23 -4.37
CA GLY A 33 -16.03 9.42 -2.94
C GLY A 33 -16.77 8.26 -2.29
N GLY A 34 -16.64 8.16 -0.97
CA GLY A 34 -17.21 7.07 -0.18
C GLY A 34 -16.30 6.68 0.98
N THR A 35 -16.72 5.64 1.71
CA THR A 35 -15.97 5.14 2.86
C THR A 35 -14.78 4.31 2.41
N PRO A 36 -13.54 4.62 2.84
CA PRO A 36 -12.38 3.77 2.59
C PRO A 36 -12.55 2.36 3.16
N VAL A 37 -12.16 1.35 2.39
CA VAL A 37 -12.20 -0.06 2.81
C VAL A 37 -10.77 -0.59 2.92
N PRO A 38 -10.32 -1.08 4.09
CA PRO A 38 -8.99 -1.68 4.23
C PRO A 38 -8.80 -2.87 3.28
N VAL A 39 -7.69 -2.87 2.53
CA VAL A 39 -7.33 -3.97 1.63
C VAL A 39 -6.14 -4.79 2.16
N THR A 40 -5.41 -4.25 3.13
CA THR A 40 -4.29 -4.95 3.77
C THR A 40 -4.54 -5.11 5.27
N LYS A 41 -3.87 -6.10 5.86
CA LYS A 41 -3.79 -6.30 7.32
C LYS A 41 -2.31 -6.43 7.69
N LEU A 42 -1.92 -5.86 8.81
CA LEU A 42 -0.56 -6.01 9.34
C LEU A 42 -0.32 -7.46 9.75
N ASN A 43 0.79 -8.03 9.30
CA ASN A 43 1.31 -9.30 9.80
C ASN A 43 2.12 -9.08 11.08
N ALA A 44 2.47 -10.17 11.75
CA ALA A 44 3.38 -10.11 12.90
C ALA A 44 4.71 -9.46 12.50
N GLY A 45 5.14 -8.44 13.26
CA GLY A 45 6.34 -7.68 12.98
C GLY A 45 6.16 -6.52 12.01
N GLU A 46 4.94 -6.21 11.57
CA GLU A 46 4.64 -5.04 10.72
C GLU A 46 3.93 -3.96 11.54
N ALA A 47 4.33 -2.71 11.33
CA ALA A 47 3.69 -1.54 11.93
C ALA A 47 3.01 -0.64 10.88
N THR A 48 3.51 -0.61 9.65
CA THR A 48 2.92 0.23 8.60
C THR A 48 3.02 -0.36 7.20
N HIS A 49 2.00 -0.09 6.37
CA HIS A 49 2.02 -0.27 4.93
C HIS A 49 1.99 1.08 4.20
N ARG A 50 2.90 1.26 3.26
CA ARG A 50 3.25 2.55 2.67
C ARG A 50 3.64 2.45 1.20
N TRP A 51 3.62 3.59 0.50
CA TRP A 51 3.91 3.76 -0.93
C TRP A 51 3.23 2.72 -1.81
N PRO A 52 1.89 2.65 -1.78
CA PRO A 52 1.19 1.76 -2.69
C PRO A 52 1.44 2.16 -4.13
N GLN A 53 1.55 1.16 -4.99
CA GLN A 53 1.44 1.28 -6.43
C GLN A 53 0.48 0.20 -6.95
N VAL A 54 -0.62 0.62 -7.54
CA VAL A 54 -1.55 -0.29 -8.21
C VAL A 54 -0.91 -0.77 -9.51
N LEU A 55 -0.93 -2.09 -9.73
CA LEU A 55 -0.40 -2.72 -10.94
C LEU A 55 -1.44 -2.71 -12.06
N PRO A 56 -1.02 -2.82 -13.35
CA PRO A 56 -1.93 -2.81 -14.48
C PRO A 56 -3.12 -3.76 -14.35
N GLY A 57 -4.32 -3.31 -14.73
CA GLY A 57 -5.57 -4.05 -14.60
C GLY A 57 -6.18 -4.05 -13.20
N SER A 58 -5.65 -3.26 -12.27
CA SER A 58 -6.13 -3.09 -10.88
C SER A 58 -6.31 -4.39 -10.10
N ARG A 59 -5.50 -5.41 -10.43
CA ARG A 59 -5.59 -6.74 -9.81
C ARG A 59 -4.71 -6.92 -8.60
N ALA A 60 -3.67 -6.11 -8.49
CA ALA A 60 -2.69 -6.21 -7.42
C ALA A 60 -2.13 -4.83 -7.05
N VAL A 61 -1.60 -4.74 -5.84
CA VAL A 61 -0.92 -3.56 -5.33
C VAL A 61 0.45 -3.95 -4.79
N LEU A 62 1.47 -3.21 -5.20
CA LEU A 62 2.84 -3.26 -4.69
C LEU A 62 2.98 -2.23 -3.56
N PHE A 63 3.63 -2.57 -2.47
CA PHE A 63 3.79 -1.66 -1.33
C PHE A 63 4.99 -2.02 -0.46
N THR A 64 5.36 -1.11 0.43
CA THR A 64 6.36 -1.35 1.47
C THR A 64 5.67 -1.67 2.79
N ALA A 65 6.06 -2.78 3.41
CA ALA A 65 5.69 -3.16 4.76
C ALA A 65 6.86 -2.96 5.71
N ALA A 66 6.71 -2.09 6.72
CA ALA A 66 7.79 -1.71 7.62
C ALA A 66 7.47 -2.10 9.07
N ALA A 67 8.48 -2.58 9.80
CA ALA A 67 8.36 -3.02 11.19
C ALA A 67 8.16 -1.88 12.20
N GLN A 68 8.56 -0.66 11.84
CA GLN A 68 8.37 0.52 12.68
C GLN A 68 8.09 1.74 11.80
N ALA A 69 7.20 2.61 12.28
CA ALA A 69 6.88 3.87 11.62
C ALA A 69 8.04 4.86 11.80
N GLY A 70 8.61 5.37 10.69
CA GLY A 70 9.59 6.45 10.70
C GLY A 70 11.03 6.06 11.06
N SER A 71 11.33 4.78 11.26
CA SER A 71 12.70 4.25 11.32
C SER A 71 13.19 3.83 9.93
N GLY A 72 14.49 3.56 9.78
CA GLY A 72 15.08 3.08 8.52
C GLY A 72 14.30 1.90 7.92
N TYR A 73 14.17 1.89 6.59
CA TYR A 73 13.46 0.86 5.81
C TYR A 73 14.36 -0.33 5.46
N ASP A 74 15.48 -0.49 6.17
CA ASP A 74 16.44 -1.57 5.96
C ASP A 74 15.80 -2.93 6.28
N ASP A 75 14.91 -2.96 7.28
CA ASP A 75 14.11 -4.14 7.65
C ASP A 75 12.72 -4.17 7.00
N ALA A 76 12.42 -3.24 6.09
CA ALA A 76 11.13 -3.21 5.41
C ALA A 76 11.08 -4.20 4.26
N ASN A 77 9.90 -4.76 3.98
CA ASN A 77 9.68 -5.66 2.87
C ASN A 77 8.95 -4.94 1.74
N ILE A 78 9.35 -5.23 0.50
CA ILE A 78 8.57 -4.91 -0.69
C ILE A 78 7.66 -6.09 -0.99
N GLU A 79 6.36 -5.83 -1.01
CA GLU A 79 5.35 -6.87 -1.11
C GLU A 79 4.29 -6.55 -2.14
N VAL A 80 3.75 -7.61 -2.75
CA VAL A 80 2.60 -7.52 -3.64
C VAL A 80 1.41 -8.23 -3.00
N LEU A 81 0.25 -7.58 -3.05
CA LEU A 81 -1.03 -8.13 -2.65
C LEU A 81 -1.94 -8.25 -3.86
N SER A 82 -2.54 -9.41 -4.07
CA SER A 82 -3.68 -9.58 -4.97
C SER A 82 -4.93 -8.94 -4.37
N LEU A 83 -5.49 -7.95 -5.07
CA LEU A 83 -6.74 -7.29 -4.69
C LEU A 83 -7.98 -8.16 -4.92
N GLN A 84 -7.83 -9.29 -5.64
CA GLN A 84 -8.90 -10.25 -5.91
C GLN A 84 -8.98 -11.35 -4.86
N THR A 85 -7.82 -11.88 -4.45
CA THR A 85 -7.74 -13.05 -3.56
C THR A 85 -7.30 -12.70 -2.15
N GLY A 86 -6.72 -11.51 -1.93
CA GLY A 86 -6.07 -11.15 -0.68
C GLY A 86 -4.74 -11.87 -0.44
N GLU A 87 -4.25 -12.63 -1.42
CA GLU A 87 -2.98 -13.34 -1.32
C GLU A 87 -1.81 -12.37 -1.41
N ARG A 88 -0.83 -12.56 -0.52
CA ARG A 88 0.31 -11.67 -0.32
C ARG A 88 1.62 -12.41 -0.57
N LYS A 89 2.53 -11.75 -1.28
CA LYS A 89 3.87 -12.28 -1.59
C LYS A 89 4.94 -11.23 -1.35
N THR A 90 5.99 -11.60 -0.62
CA THR A 90 7.20 -10.80 -0.50
C THR A 90 8.02 -10.90 -1.79
N LEU A 91 8.31 -9.77 -2.42
CA LEU A 91 9.16 -9.69 -3.61
C LEU A 91 10.61 -9.44 -3.22
N GLN A 92 10.83 -8.60 -2.20
CA GLN A 92 12.18 -8.28 -1.72
C GLN A 92 12.18 -7.94 -0.23
N ARG A 93 13.26 -8.33 0.46
CA ARG A 93 13.57 -7.90 1.82
C ARG A 93 14.54 -6.72 1.75
N GLY A 94 14.27 -5.67 2.52
CA GLY A 94 14.89 -4.36 2.40
C GLY A 94 14.34 -3.57 1.20
N GLY A 95 14.02 -2.30 1.41
CA GLY A 95 13.64 -1.39 0.32
C GLY A 95 12.56 -0.37 0.68
N PHE A 96 12.49 0.69 -0.12
CA PHE A 96 11.61 1.83 0.10
C PHE A 96 10.98 2.29 -1.22
N SER A 97 9.69 2.65 -1.19
CA SER A 97 8.96 3.26 -2.31
C SER A 97 9.12 2.50 -3.65
N PRO A 98 8.66 1.24 -3.72
CA PRO A 98 8.82 0.42 -4.91
C PRO A 98 8.05 1.00 -6.11
N ARG A 99 8.61 0.82 -7.32
CA ARG A 99 7.99 1.25 -8.58
C ARG A 99 8.11 0.14 -9.64
N TYR A 100 7.00 -0.13 -10.30
CA TYR A 100 6.87 -0.92 -11.51
C TYR A 100 6.82 0.03 -12.72
N LEU A 101 7.57 -0.28 -13.78
CA LEU A 101 7.69 0.48 -15.03
C LEU A 101 6.98 -0.25 -16.18
#